data_AF-A0A0F9CU11-F1
#
_entry.id   AF-A0A0F9CU11-F1
#
_cell.length_a   1.000
_cell.length_b   1.000
_cell.length_c   1.000
_cell.angle_alpha   90.00
_cell.angle_beta   90.00
_cell.angle_gamma   90.00
#
_symmetry.space_group_name_H-M   'P 1'
#
loop_
_entity.id
_entity.type
_entity.pdbx_description
1 polymer ?
#
loop_
_entity_poly.entity_id
_entity_poly.type
_entity_poly.pdbx_seq_one_letter_code
_entity_poly.pdbx_strand_id
1 'polypeptide(L)'
;LLGSLAQPAAVLNVERDWARDRPSADPVVTASDDDTPVGVVVSIATIAAAAWLATLVVRHRFWYDQRRPYHFGAGLSRLTIPLEAAEWLNTHRPAGKLFTNFDASSNLHYFTRPRRDVPLLTNTWAYPPELMARIEDYYTHPHRDVPLLTNTWPYPPELMARIEDYYTGRGDFYQAVRDYSIEIAAITLTAATAPLAQTLDRGDDWTLVHLDVRHAIFLRADGPNAKLALEHAIARPDVDMAARKAIMRAAYPVGAYGLSAGGTALLYLGWIDQAMDVLGEAVQADPRNASSWAALGFAYATRATQRAKAADPGALADFRKALDCFGKVVALRPEDRLAKRNIAGVRQRISAILKRQSGGARP
;
A
#
# COMPACT_ATOMS: atom_id res chain seq x y z
N LEU A 1 -49.92 30.00 -33.56
CA LEU A 1 -49.34 29.04 -34.52
C LEU A 1 -48.19 28.35 -33.80
N LEU A 2 -48.48 27.45 -32.86
CA LEU A 2 -48.80 26.02 -33.05
C LEU A 2 -47.65 25.25 -33.69
N GLY A 3 -47.13 24.25 -32.97
CA GLY A 3 -46.29 23.17 -33.50
C GLY A 3 -45.10 22.86 -32.59
N SER A 4 -45.29 22.20 -31.44
CA SER A 4 -45.23 20.73 -31.32
C SER A 4 -43.86 20.17 -31.74
N LEU A 5 -43.07 19.69 -30.77
CA LEU A 5 -42.44 18.36 -30.80
C LEU A 5 -41.91 18.04 -29.40
N ALA A 6 -42.82 17.54 -28.56
CA ALA A 6 -42.46 16.70 -27.43
C ALA A 6 -42.31 15.27 -27.97
N GLN A 7 -41.14 14.66 -27.79
CA GLN A 7 -41.00 13.21 -27.75
C GLN A 7 -40.48 12.82 -26.36
N PRO A 8 -41.24 12.07 -25.57
CA PRO A 8 -40.68 11.42 -24.39
C PRO A 8 -39.77 10.28 -24.86
N ALA A 9 -38.59 10.21 -24.25
CA ALA A 9 -37.64 9.12 -24.41
C ALA A 9 -38.35 7.77 -24.22
N ALA A 10 -38.16 6.87 -25.18
CA ALA A 10 -38.54 5.48 -25.06
C ALA A 10 -37.82 4.88 -23.84
N VAL A 11 -38.56 4.65 -22.77
CA VAL A 11 -38.15 3.73 -21.71
C VAL A 11 -38.07 2.35 -22.37
N LEU A 12 -36.84 1.91 -22.59
CA LEU A 12 -36.51 0.55 -23.00
C LEU A 12 -37.11 -0.41 -21.96
N ASN A 13 -38.25 -1.01 -22.32
CA ASN A 13 -38.89 -2.09 -21.57
C ASN A 13 -38.04 -3.37 -21.72
N VAL A 14 -36.93 -3.44 -21.00
CA VAL A 14 -36.02 -4.61 -20.99
C VAL A 14 -36.70 -5.86 -20.42
N GLU A 15 -37.81 -5.72 -19.68
CA GLU A 15 -38.54 -6.87 -19.11
C GLU A 15 -39.44 -7.62 -20.12
N ARG A 16 -39.78 -7.05 -21.28
CA ARG A 16 -40.70 -7.71 -22.22
C ARG A 16 -40.04 -8.62 -23.26
N ASP A 17 -38.76 -8.43 -23.57
CA ASP A 17 -38.07 -9.27 -24.56
C ASP A 17 -37.51 -10.57 -23.97
N TRP A 18 -37.27 -10.64 -22.64
CA TRP A 18 -36.82 -11.88 -21.98
C TRP A 18 -37.86 -13.01 -21.98
N ALA A 19 -39.14 -12.71 -22.22
CA ALA A 19 -40.19 -13.72 -22.20
C ALA A 19 -40.41 -14.41 -23.56
N ARG A 20 -39.94 -13.81 -24.67
CA ARG A 20 -40.18 -14.35 -26.02
C ARG A 20 -39.08 -15.28 -26.53
N ASP A 21 -37.86 -15.13 -26.01
CA ASP A 21 -36.73 -16.01 -26.30
C ASP A 21 -36.51 -17.03 -25.17
N ARG A 22 -37.58 -17.53 -24.52
CA ARG A 22 -37.45 -18.78 -23.78
C ARG A 22 -37.27 -19.88 -24.82
N PRO A 23 -36.09 -20.53 -24.93
CA PRO A 23 -35.97 -21.72 -25.75
C PRO A 23 -37.11 -22.66 -25.35
N SER A 24 -37.85 -23.17 -26.33
CA SER A 24 -38.83 -24.23 -26.09
C SER A 24 -38.17 -25.25 -25.19
N ALA A 25 -38.82 -25.63 -24.09
CA ALA A 25 -38.29 -26.59 -23.15
C ALA A 25 -37.99 -27.88 -23.92
N ASP A 26 -36.74 -28.03 -24.36
CA ASP A 26 -36.24 -29.27 -24.92
C ASP A 26 -36.54 -30.33 -23.86
N PRO A 27 -37.01 -31.51 -24.27
CA PRO A 27 -37.35 -32.58 -23.34
C PRO A 27 -36.15 -32.75 -22.41
N VAL A 28 -36.40 -32.63 -21.10
CA VAL A 28 -35.41 -32.90 -20.06
C VAL A 28 -34.82 -34.25 -20.42
N VAL A 29 -33.58 -34.23 -20.92
CA VAL A 29 -32.83 -35.44 -21.23
C VAL A 29 -32.67 -36.12 -19.87
N THR A 30 -33.54 -37.07 -19.59
CA THR A 30 -33.43 -37.95 -18.44
C THR A 30 -32.15 -38.72 -18.69
N ALA A 31 -31.08 -38.36 -17.97
CA ALA A 31 -29.82 -39.05 -18.02
C ALA A 31 -30.11 -40.55 -17.90
N SER A 32 -29.68 -41.34 -18.88
CA SER A 32 -29.78 -42.79 -18.79
C SER A 32 -29.00 -43.24 -17.56
N ASP A 33 -29.58 -44.17 -16.79
CA ASP A 33 -29.03 -44.68 -15.52
C ASP A 33 -27.57 -45.19 -15.61
N ASP A 34 -27.07 -45.45 -16.83
CA ASP A 34 -25.70 -45.89 -17.12
C ASP A 34 -24.61 -44.81 -16.98
N ASP A 35 -24.95 -43.52 -16.89
CA ASP A 35 -23.96 -42.42 -16.74
C ASP A 35 -23.66 -42.01 -15.28
N THR A 36 -24.35 -42.65 -14.32
CA THR A 36 -24.30 -42.30 -12.89
C THR A 36 -22.89 -42.35 -12.27
N PRO A 37 -22.01 -43.34 -12.57
CA PRO A 37 -20.69 -43.39 -11.95
C PRO A 37 -19.76 -42.26 -12.39
N VAL A 38 -19.79 -41.88 -13.67
CA VAL A 38 -18.91 -40.84 -14.22
C VAL A 38 -19.31 -39.47 -13.70
N GLY A 39 -20.60 -39.15 -13.67
CA GLY A 39 -21.10 -37.88 -13.14
C GLY A 39 -20.75 -37.67 -11.66
N VAL A 40 -20.83 -38.73 -10.84
CA VAL A 40 -20.45 -38.68 -9.42
C VAL A 40 -18.95 -38.46 -9.26
N VAL A 41 -18.11 -39.17 -10.01
CA VAL A 41 -16.65 -39.02 -9.95
C VAL A 41 -16.22 -37.61 -10.36
N VAL A 42 -16.76 -37.08 -11.45
CA VAL A 42 -16.48 -35.70 -11.89
C VAL A 42 -16.91 -34.69 -10.83
N SER A 43 -18.11 -34.84 -10.25
CA SER A 43 -18.60 -33.95 -9.21
C SER A 43 -17.71 -33.95 -7.96
N ILE A 44 -17.30 -35.14 -7.49
CA ILE A 44 -16.38 -35.28 -6.35
C ILE A 44 -15.04 -34.62 -6.67
N ALA A 45 -14.49 -34.85 -7.87
CA ALA A 45 -13.23 -34.25 -8.28
C ALA A 45 -13.33 -32.72 -8.35
N THR A 46 -14.43 -32.17 -8.87
CA THR A 46 -14.68 -30.72 -8.91
C THR A 46 -14.79 -30.12 -7.51
N ILE A 47 -15.51 -30.76 -6.59
CA ILE A 47 -15.62 -30.30 -5.20
C ILE A 47 -14.26 -30.34 -4.50
N ALA A 48 -13.49 -31.42 -4.70
CA ALA A 48 -12.16 -31.55 -4.12
C ALA A 48 -11.20 -30.47 -4.67
N ALA A 49 -11.23 -30.20 -5.98
CA ALA A 49 -10.43 -29.15 -6.60
C ALA A 49 -10.82 -27.75 -6.11
N ALA A 50 -12.12 -27.48 -5.96
CA ALA A 50 -12.63 -26.22 -5.42
C ALA A 50 -12.22 -26.02 -3.95
N ALA A 51 -12.34 -27.07 -3.12
CA ALA A 51 -11.91 -27.04 -1.72
C ALA A 51 -10.39 -26.85 -1.59
N TRP A 52 -9.61 -27.50 -2.44
CA TRP A 52 -8.16 -27.32 -2.52
C TRP A 52 -7.81 -25.88 -2.92
N LEU A 53 -8.40 -25.35 -3.99
CA LEU A 53 -8.19 -23.98 -4.45
C LEU A 53 -8.61 -22.96 -3.38
N ALA A 54 -9.77 -23.14 -2.74
CA ALA A 54 -10.22 -22.29 -1.64
C ALA A 54 -9.22 -22.32 -0.48
N THR A 55 -8.69 -23.50 -0.14
CA THR A 55 -7.64 -23.63 0.89
C THR A 55 -6.36 -22.90 0.47
N LEU A 56 -5.95 -22.98 -0.80
CA LEU A 56 -4.80 -22.23 -1.31
C LEU A 56 -5.03 -20.72 -1.27
N VAL A 57 -6.23 -20.23 -1.61
CA VAL A 57 -6.58 -18.80 -1.56
C VAL A 57 -6.61 -18.30 -0.12
N VAL A 58 -7.30 -19.01 0.78
CA VAL A 58 -7.42 -18.65 2.21
C VAL A 58 -6.07 -18.69 2.91
N ARG A 59 -5.20 -19.66 2.58
CA ARG A 59 -3.83 -19.74 3.13
C ARG A 59 -2.81 -18.87 2.37
N HIS A 60 -3.26 -18.03 1.42
CA HIS A 60 -2.42 -17.22 0.54
C HIS A 60 -1.38 -17.99 -0.29
N ARG A 61 -1.48 -19.32 -0.38
CA ARG A 61 -0.61 -20.18 -1.19
C ARG A 61 -0.92 -20.11 -2.68
N PHE A 62 -2.17 -19.83 -3.06
CA PHE A 62 -2.51 -19.65 -4.48
C PHE A 62 -1.74 -18.48 -5.10
N TRP A 63 -1.62 -17.40 -4.35
CA TRP A 63 -0.92 -16.20 -4.78
C TRP A 63 0.60 -16.30 -4.63
N TYR A 64 1.09 -17.25 -3.82
CA TYR A 64 2.51 -17.52 -3.66
C TYR A 64 3.17 -17.92 -4.97
N ASP A 65 2.55 -18.84 -5.73
CA ASP A 65 3.10 -19.28 -7.02
C ASP A 65 3.16 -18.14 -8.03
N GLN A 66 2.24 -17.18 -7.92
CA GLN A 66 2.23 -15.97 -8.77
C GLN A 66 3.24 -14.91 -8.33
N ARG A 67 3.83 -15.02 -7.13
CA ARG A 67 4.81 -14.07 -6.55
C ARG A 67 4.36 -12.60 -6.61
N ARG A 68 3.05 -12.37 -6.46
CA ARG A 68 2.46 -11.02 -6.47
C ARG A 68 2.23 -10.55 -5.02
N PRO A 69 2.57 -9.29 -4.68
CA PRO A 69 2.38 -8.76 -3.33
C PRO A 69 0.91 -8.39 -3.01
N TYR A 70 0.05 -8.26 -4.03
CA TYR A 70 -1.36 -7.95 -3.86
C TYR A 70 -2.20 -9.21 -4.04
N HIS A 71 -3.01 -9.49 -3.03
CA HIS A 71 -3.90 -10.65 -2.96
C HIS A 71 -5.35 -10.16 -2.99
N PHE A 72 -6.18 -10.76 -3.84
CA PHE A 72 -7.62 -10.54 -3.84
C PHE A 72 -8.29 -11.69 -3.06
N GLY A 73 -9.34 -11.40 -2.27
CA GLY A 73 -10.14 -12.43 -1.58
C GLY A 73 -10.26 -12.24 -0.06
N ALA A 74 -10.84 -13.24 0.61
CA ALA A 74 -11.25 -13.20 2.03
C ALA A 74 -10.08 -13.20 3.05
N GLY A 75 -8.83 -13.32 2.59
CA GLY A 75 -7.67 -13.27 3.47
C GLY A 75 -7.27 -11.84 3.79
N LEU A 76 -7.47 -11.41 5.04
CA LEU A 76 -6.98 -10.12 5.52
C LEU A 76 -5.44 -10.12 5.47
N SER A 77 -4.87 -9.58 4.39
CA SER A 77 -3.42 -9.42 4.28
C SER A 77 -2.96 -8.38 5.30
N ARG A 78 -2.28 -8.81 6.37
CA ARG A 78 -1.65 -7.89 7.34
C ARG A 78 -0.57 -6.99 6.72
N LEU A 79 -0.13 -7.29 5.50
CA LEU A 79 0.77 -6.43 4.74
C LEU A 79 0.04 -5.24 4.09
N THR A 80 -1.26 -5.37 3.82
CA THR A 80 -2.03 -4.39 3.06
C THR A 80 -3.06 -3.68 3.92
N ILE A 81 -3.64 -4.39 4.89
CA ILE A 81 -4.69 -3.88 5.74
C ILE A 81 -4.05 -3.41 7.06
N PRO A 82 -4.26 -2.14 7.47
CA PRO A 82 -3.69 -1.56 8.69
C PRO A 82 -4.42 -2.04 9.95
N LEU A 83 -4.52 -3.35 10.17
CA LEU A 83 -5.25 -3.91 11.31
C LEU A 83 -4.60 -3.53 12.63
N GLU A 84 -3.27 -3.66 12.73
CA GLU A 84 -2.52 -3.36 13.96
C GLU A 84 -2.51 -1.85 14.24
N ALA A 85 -2.36 -1.02 13.20
CA ALA A 85 -2.52 0.43 13.32
C ALA A 85 -3.96 0.82 13.73
N ALA A 86 -5.01 0.20 13.18
CA ALA A 86 -6.39 0.44 13.57
C ALA A 86 -6.65 0.03 15.03
N GLU A 87 -6.14 -1.13 15.45
CA GLU A 87 -6.22 -1.60 16.83
C GLU A 87 -5.51 -0.63 17.79
N TRP A 88 -4.32 -0.16 17.42
CA TRP A 88 -3.60 0.84 18.20
C TRP A 88 -4.42 2.12 18.38
N LEU A 89 -5.03 2.65 17.31
CA LEU A 89 -5.91 3.83 17.39
C LEU A 89 -7.16 3.59 18.24
N ASN A 90 -7.72 2.39 18.23
CA ASN A 90 -8.91 2.03 19.01
C ASN A 90 -8.61 1.94 20.50
N THR A 91 -7.44 1.42 20.84
CA THR A 91 -6.96 1.25 22.21
C THR A 91 -6.59 2.59 22.85
N HIS A 92 -5.75 3.39 22.20
CA HIS A 92 -5.18 4.60 22.82
C HIS A 92 -6.05 5.84 22.62
N ARG A 93 -6.94 5.80 21.65
CA ARG A 93 -7.88 6.87 21.30
C ARG A 93 -7.30 8.29 21.28
N PRO A 94 -6.26 8.55 20.48
CA PRO A 94 -5.73 9.91 20.34
C PRO A 94 -6.82 10.90 19.90
N ALA A 95 -6.76 12.12 20.42
CA ALA A 95 -7.68 13.20 20.13
C ALA A 95 -7.35 13.91 18.80
N GLY A 96 -8.32 14.61 18.23
CA GLY A 96 -8.14 15.41 17.02
C GLY A 96 -8.29 14.63 15.72
N LYS A 97 -8.01 15.31 14.60
CA LYS A 97 -8.28 14.80 13.25
C LYS A 97 -7.15 13.92 12.74
N LEU A 98 -7.53 12.82 12.10
CA LEU A 98 -6.63 11.82 11.54
C LEU A 98 -6.37 12.03 10.05
N PHE A 99 -5.13 12.26 9.67
CA PHE A 99 -4.68 12.18 8.28
C PHE A 99 -4.27 10.75 7.93
N THR A 100 -4.66 10.29 6.74
CA THR A 100 -4.21 9.01 6.17
C THR A 100 -4.03 9.15 4.67
N ASN A 101 -3.03 8.47 4.11
CA ASN A 101 -2.84 8.43 2.67
C ASN A 101 -3.85 7.50 1.99
N PHE A 102 -3.94 7.61 0.65
CA PHE A 102 -4.90 6.89 -0.18
C PHE A 102 -4.86 5.37 0.04
N ASP A 103 -3.67 4.78 0.23
CA ASP A 103 -3.51 3.32 0.34
C ASP A 103 -4.14 2.74 1.62
N ALA A 104 -4.05 3.47 2.75
CA ALA A 104 -4.58 3.02 4.03
C ALA A 104 -6.04 3.42 4.25
N SER A 105 -6.52 4.48 3.60
CA SER A 105 -7.60 5.26 4.20
C SER A 105 -8.93 4.54 4.35
N SER A 106 -9.45 3.88 3.31
CA SER A 106 -10.71 3.13 3.41
C SER A 106 -10.65 2.02 4.46
N ASN A 107 -9.51 1.31 4.56
CA ASN A 107 -9.35 0.23 5.51
C ASN A 107 -9.22 0.75 6.95
N LEU A 108 -8.36 1.74 7.17
CA LEU A 108 -8.15 2.32 8.49
C LEU A 108 -9.46 2.90 9.06
N HIS A 109 -10.23 3.58 8.22
CA HIS A 109 -11.56 4.07 8.57
C HIS A 109 -12.55 2.97 8.91
N TYR A 110 -12.56 1.91 8.10
CA TYR A 110 -13.48 0.81 8.29
C TYR A 110 -13.24 0.10 9.63
N PHE A 111 -11.98 -0.09 10.03
CA PHE A 111 -11.59 -0.84 11.24
C PHE A 111 -11.44 0.01 12.52
N THR A 112 -11.45 1.34 12.42
CA THR A 112 -11.38 2.20 13.61
C THR A 112 -12.74 2.40 14.29
N ARG A 113 -12.76 2.35 15.63
CA ARG A 113 -13.93 2.45 16.52
C ARG A 113 -13.58 3.24 17.80
N PRO A 114 -14.37 4.27 18.19
CA PRO A 114 -15.44 4.89 17.40
C PRO A 114 -14.88 5.47 16.08
N ARG A 115 -15.76 5.75 15.12
CA ARG A 115 -15.34 6.38 13.86
C ARG A 115 -14.60 7.68 14.18
N ARG A 116 -13.43 7.86 13.57
CA ARG A 116 -12.58 9.03 13.76
C ARG A 116 -13.04 10.18 12.87
N ASP A 117 -12.94 11.39 13.39
CA ASP A 117 -13.00 12.58 12.56
C ASP A 117 -11.76 12.61 11.67
N VAL A 118 -12.01 12.71 10.37
CA VAL A 118 -10.95 12.86 9.38
C VAL A 118 -11.15 14.13 8.59
N PRO A 119 -10.06 14.79 8.20
CA PRO A 119 -10.15 15.77 7.15
C PRO A 119 -10.60 15.03 5.89
N LEU A 120 -11.43 15.69 5.08
CA LEU A 120 -12.07 15.17 3.88
C LEU A 120 -11.04 14.90 2.75
N LEU A 121 -10.05 14.04 3.01
CA LEU A 121 -8.85 13.82 2.20
C LEU A 121 -8.62 12.33 1.87
N THR A 122 -9.62 11.48 2.13
CA THR A 122 -9.50 10.01 2.06
C THR A 122 -10.32 9.41 0.93
N ASN A 123 -9.89 8.27 0.38
CA ASN A 123 -10.72 7.51 -0.56
C ASN A 123 -11.98 6.97 0.15
N THR A 124 -13.14 7.34 -0.38
CA THR A 124 -14.45 7.16 0.26
C THR A 124 -15.07 5.83 -0.12
N TRP A 125 -14.81 4.80 0.68
CA TRP A 125 -15.69 3.61 0.78
C TRP A 125 -16.46 3.58 2.10
N ALA A 126 -16.49 4.68 2.86
CA ALA A 126 -16.96 4.69 4.24
C ALA A 126 -18.16 5.64 4.51
N TYR A 127 -19.06 5.84 3.54
CA TYR A 127 -20.32 6.52 3.80
C TYR A 127 -21.41 5.53 4.26
N PRO A 128 -22.31 5.91 5.19
CA PRO A 128 -23.46 5.10 5.56
C PRO A 128 -24.35 4.75 4.35
N PRO A 129 -25.03 3.60 4.32
CA PRO A 129 -25.95 3.22 3.24
C PRO A 129 -26.99 4.31 2.95
N GLU A 130 -27.45 5.04 3.95
CA GLU A 130 -28.43 6.12 3.82
C GLU A 130 -27.87 7.36 3.11
N LEU A 131 -26.55 7.56 3.15
CA LEU A 131 -25.87 8.62 2.39
C LEU A 131 -25.58 8.16 0.96
N MET A 132 -25.24 6.87 0.77
CA MET A 132 -25.11 6.29 -0.57
C MET A 132 -26.46 6.26 -1.31
N ALA A 133 -27.57 5.97 -0.64
CA ALA A 133 -28.91 6.03 -1.20
C ALA A 133 -29.30 7.46 -1.62
N ARG A 134 -28.92 8.49 -0.84
CA ARG A 134 -29.11 9.89 -1.22
C ARG A 134 -28.25 10.32 -2.41
N ILE A 135 -27.05 9.75 -2.52
CA ILE A 135 -26.16 9.93 -3.67
C ILE A 135 -26.76 9.27 -4.93
N GLU A 136 -27.34 8.07 -4.82
CA GLU A 136 -28.01 7.36 -5.91
C GLU A 136 -29.29 8.06 -6.40
N ASP A 137 -30.09 8.57 -5.46
CA ASP A 137 -31.27 9.39 -5.75
C ASP A 137 -30.90 10.69 -6.51
N TYR A 138 -29.75 11.28 -6.16
CA TYR A 138 -29.18 12.43 -6.88
C TYR A 138 -28.74 12.08 -8.33
N TYR A 139 -28.15 10.90 -8.57
CA TYR A 139 -27.77 10.49 -9.93
C TYR A 139 -28.96 10.29 -10.86
N THR A 140 -30.13 9.94 -10.32
CA THR A 140 -31.35 9.72 -11.10
C THR A 140 -32.15 10.99 -11.36
N HIS A 141 -31.81 12.12 -10.69
CA HIS A 141 -32.52 13.40 -10.81
C HIS A 141 -31.55 14.58 -11.02
N PRO A 142 -31.36 15.07 -12.26
CA PRO A 142 -30.38 16.10 -12.59
C PRO A 142 -30.84 17.50 -12.16
N HIS A 143 -30.63 17.85 -10.89
CA HIS A 143 -30.70 19.25 -10.45
C HIS A 143 -29.28 19.82 -10.27
N ARG A 144 -29.06 20.98 -10.90
CA ARG A 144 -27.87 21.82 -10.76
C ARG A 144 -27.83 22.40 -9.35
N ASP A 145 -26.62 22.55 -8.80
CA ASP A 145 -26.27 23.38 -7.63
C ASP A 145 -26.04 22.68 -6.26
N VAL A 146 -25.52 21.44 -6.22
CA VAL A 146 -24.94 20.86 -4.99
C VAL A 146 -23.66 20.06 -5.30
N PRO A 147 -22.56 20.19 -4.51
CA PRO A 147 -21.29 19.51 -4.80
C PRO A 147 -21.32 18.00 -4.50
N LEU A 148 -20.82 17.26 -5.48
CA LEU A 148 -20.74 15.80 -5.61
C LEU A 148 -19.71 15.19 -4.63
N LEU A 149 -19.95 14.00 -4.05
CA LEU A 149 -19.02 13.31 -3.12
C LEU A 149 -19.07 11.78 -3.25
N THR A 150 -18.39 11.19 -4.25
CA THR A 150 -18.08 9.75 -4.31
C THR A 150 -16.62 9.50 -4.69
N ASN A 151 -16.18 8.25 -4.55
CA ASN A 151 -14.80 7.84 -4.74
C ASN A 151 -14.29 8.19 -6.16
N THR A 152 -13.20 8.96 -6.14
CA THR A 152 -12.32 9.38 -7.24
C THR A 152 -12.56 10.70 -8.00
N TRP A 153 -13.73 11.33 -8.15
CA TRP A 153 -13.78 12.51 -9.07
C TRP A 153 -14.83 13.63 -8.81
N PRO A 154 -14.85 14.29 -7.63
CA PRO A 154 -15.39 15.65 -7.64
C PRO A 154 -14.66 16.69 -6.79
N TYR A 155 -13.45 16.41 -6.32
CA TYR A 155 -12.62 17.51 -5.87
C TYR A 155 -12.13 18.30 -7.08
N PRO A 156 -12.06 19.64 -7.00
CA PRO A 156 -11.33 20.42 -7.99
C PRO A 156 -9.95 19.78 -8.25
N PRO A 157 -9.52 19.58 -9.50
CA PRO A 157 -8.24 18.96 -9.83
C PRO A 157 -7.06 19.55 -9.04
N GLU A 158 -7.14 20.84 -8.73
CA GLU A 158 -6.18 21.63 -7.97
C GLU A 158 -6.13 21.21 -6.50
N LEU A 159 -7.27 20.84 -5.92
CA LEU A 159 -7.33 20.29 -4.58
C LEU A 159 -6.77 18.87 -4.56
N MET A 160 -7.09 18.03 -5.56
CA MET A 160 -6.51 16.68 -5.65
C MET A 160 -5.00 16.72 -5.83
N ALA A 161 -4.50 17.58 -6.72
CA ALA A 161 -3.07 17.78 -6.93
C ALA A 161 -2.39 18.24 -5.62
N ARG A 162 -3.02 19.17 -4.89
CA ARG A 162 -2.51 19.63 -3.60
C ARG A 162 -2.46 18.52 -2.54
N ILE A 163 -3.51 17.70 -2.47
CA ILE A 163 -3.55 16.54 -1.56
C ILE A 163 -2.49 15.53 -1.93
N GLU A 164 -2.31 15.28 -3.24
CA GLU A 164 -1.25 14.44 -3.75
C GLU A 164 0.12 14.95 -3.34
N ASP A 165 0.34 16.25 -3.49
CA ASP A 165 1.58 16.87 -3.09
C ASP A 165 1.82 16.76 -1.58
N TYR A 166 0.78 16.89 -0.75
CA TYR A 166 0.90 16.67 0.70
C TYR A 166 1.33 15.25 1.04
N TYR A 167 0.64 14.22 0.55
CA TYR A 167 0.97 12.84 0.94
C TYR A 167 2.24 12.32 0.28
N THR A 168 2.62 12.85 -0.88
CA THR A 168 3.90 12.53 -1.53
C THR A 168 5.08 13.32 -0.99
N GLY A 169 4.83 14.27 -0.07
CA GLY A 169 5.82 15.18 0.48
C GLY A 169 6.43 16.15 -0.55
N ARG A 170 5.73 16.41 -1.67
CA ARG A 170 6.08 17.46 -2.63
C ARG A 170 5.56 18.83 -2.23
N GLY A 171 4.50 18.87 -1.42
CA GLY A 171 3.86 20.09 -0.92
C GLY A 171 4.22 20.41 0.54
N ASP A 172 3.78 21.57 1.01
CA ASP A 172 3.90 21.95 2.43
C ASP A 172 2.85 21.18 3.26
N PHE A 173 3.23 20.00 3.78
CA PHE A 173 2.37 19.23 4.66
C PHE A 173 1.95 20.01 5.91
N TYR A 174 2.78 20.92 6.43
CA TYR A 174 2.43 21.72 7.60
C TYR A 174 1.34 22.75 7.28
N GLN A 175 1.21 23.19 6.02
CA GLN A 175 0.04 23.94 5.59
C GLN A 175 -1.23 23.11 5.76
N ALA A 176 -1.22 21.84 5.35
CA ALA A 176 -2.35 20.94 5.57
C ALA A 176 -2.65 20.74 7.06
N VAL A 177 -1.61 20.59 7.90
CA VAL A 177 -1.75 20.48 9.35
C VAL A 177 -2.50 21.68 9.93
N ARG A 178 -2.14 22.90 9.51
CA ARG A 178 -2.81 24.14 9.94
C ARG A 178 -4.25 24.22 9.40
N ASP A 179 -4.42 24.04 8.10
CA ASP A 179 -5.72 24.22 7.41
C ASP A 179 -6.77 23.22 7.92
N TYR A 180 -6.34 22.01 8.24
CA TYR A 180 -7.24 20.94 8.62
C TYR A 180 -7.18 20.57 10.10
N SER A 181 -6.31 21.19 10.90
CA SER A 181 -6.09 20.87 12.31
C SER A 181 -5.76 19.37 12.51
N ILE A 182 -4.77 18.89 11.75
CA ILE A 182 -4.36 17.48 11.77
C ILE A 182 -3.54 17.21 13.04
N GLU A 183 -3.94 16.21 13.83
CA GLU A 183 -3.26 15.85 15.08
C GLU A 183 -2.63 14.46 15.04
N ILE A 184 -3.05 13.63 14.08
CA ILE A 184 -2.62 12.25 13.91
C ILE A 184 -2.33 12.04 12.43
N ALA A 185 -1.20 11.40 12.10
CA ALA A 185 -0.90 10.94 10.75
C ALA A 185 -0.69 9.43 10.75
N ALA A 186 -1.62 8.67 10.19
CA ALA A 186 -1.48 7.23 9.99
C ALA A 186 -1.27 6.94 8.50
N ILE A 187 -0.06 6.53 8.12
CA ILE A 187 0.34 6.42 6.72
C ILE A 187 0.78 5.01 6.38
N THR A 188 0.39 4.51 5.20
CA THR A 188 1.09 3.39 4.57
C THR A 188 2.43 3.89 4.02
N LEU A 189 3.50 3.20 4.39
CA LEU A 189 4.85 3.44 3.94
C LEU A 189 5.02 2.84 2.53
N THR A 190 5.18 3.74 1.57
CA THR A 190 5.41 3.44 0.16
C THR A 190 6.52 4.34 -0.38
N ALA A 191 7.00 4.06 -1.60
CA ALA A 191 7.96 4.95 -2.25
C ALA A 191 7.40 6.37 -2.43
N ALA A 192 6.09 6.51 -2.61
CA ALA A 192 5.43 7.79 -2.78
C ALA A 192 5.35 8.57 -1.47
N THR A 193 5.04 7.91 -0.34
CA THR A 193 4.91 8.56 0.99
C THR A 193 6.23 8.70 1.74
N ALA A 194 7.32 8.09 1.26
CA ALA A 194 8.62 8.13 1.92
C ALA A 194 9.11 9.55 2.25
N PRO A 195 8.98 10.57 1.39
CA PRO A 195 9.41 11.93 1.73
C PRO A 195 8.63 12.49 2.93
N LEU A 196 7.31 12.33 2.95
CA LEU A 196 6.48 12.75 4.08
C LEU A 196 6.86 11.98 5.35
N ALA A 197 6.95 10.65 5.28
CA ALA A 197 7.29 9.82 6.43
C ALA A 197 8.63 10.22 7.05
N GLN A 198 9.63 10.55 6.24
CA GLN A 198 10.93 11.03 6.71
C GLN A 198 10.88 12.45 7.30
N THR A 199 10.01 13.32 6.78
CA THR A 199 9.79 14.64 7.37
C THR A 199 9.16 14.51 8.76
N LEU A 200 8.18 13.62 8.92
CA LEU A 200 7.55 13.36 10.22
C LEU A 200 8.51 12.67 11.20
N ASP A 201 9.32 11.71 10.75
CA ASP A 201 10.29 10.97 11.58
C ASP A 201 11.45 11.84 12.08
N ARG A 202 11.84 12.89 11.34
CA ARG A 202 12.96 13.77 11.69
C ARG A 202 12.54 15.08 12.35
N GLY A 203 11.27 15.46 12.26
CA GLY A 203 10.76 16.71 12.82
C GLY A 203 10.52 16.58 14.33
N ASP A 204 10.74 17.68 15.05
CA ASP A 204 10.46 17.73 16.50
C ASP A 204 8.95 17.82 16.80
N ASP A 205 8.15 18.20 15.79
CA ASP A 205 6.70 18.39 15.93
C ASP A 205 5.90 17.08 15.91
N TRP A 206 6.51 15.97 15.51
CA TRP A 206 5.85 14.68 15.32
C TRP A 206 6.63 13.55 15.99
N THR A 207 5.90 12.61 16.59
CA THR A 207 6.47 11.44 17.23
C THR A 207 5.89 10.18 16.62
N LEU A 208 6.75 9.29 16.13
CA LEU A 208 6.37 7.94 15.73
C LEU A 208 5.96 7.15 16.97
N VAL A 209 4.71 6.70 17.04
CA VAL A 209 4.17 5.96 18.21
C VAL A 209 3.74 4.54 17.90
N HIS A 210 3.57 4.24 16.63
CA HIS A 210 3.27 2.90 16.16
C HIS A 210 3.92 2.69 14.81
N LEU A 211 4.46 1.51 14.63
CA LEU A 211 4.97 1.02 13.37
C LEU A 211 4.50 -0.43 13.29
N ASP A 212 3.90 -0.86 12.20
CA ASP A 212 3.67 -2.28 11.89
C ASP A 212 4.59 -2.69 10.72
N VAL A 213 4.22 -3.69 9.92
CA VAL A 213 5.01 -4.10 8.75
C VAL A 213 5.05 -3.02 7.66
N ARG A 214 3.99 -2.23 7.49
CA ARG A 214 3.91 -1.22 6.42
C ARG A 214 3.23 0.09 6.82
N HIS A 215 2.68 0.22 8.01
CA HIS A 215 1.96 1.39 8.46
C HIS A 215 2.69 2.03 9.64
N ALA A 216 2.66 3.36 9.67
CA ALA A 216 3.20 4.14 10.75
C ALA A 216 2.12 5.10 11.26
N ILE A 217 2.09 5.31 12.58
CA ILE A 217 1.27 6.35 13.21
C ILE A 217 2.21 7.36 13.86
N PHE A 218 2.02 8.61 13.48
CA PHE A 218 2.65 9.76 14.10
C PHE A 218 1.61 10.58 14.85
N LEU A 219 1.99 11.07 16.03
CA LEU A 219 1.20 12.03 16.81
C LEU A 219 1.95 13.34 16.89
N ARG A 220 1.21 14.45 16.93
CA ARG A 220 1.81 15.75 17.21
C ARG A 220 2.40 15.80 18.62
N ALA A 221 3.65 16.20 18.72
CA ALA A 221 4.39 16.35 19.97
C ALA A 221 3.97 17.59 20.76
N ASP A 222 3.38 18.59 20.08
CA ASP A 222 2.94 19.87 20.65
C ASP A 222 1.40 20.00 20.76
N GLY A 223 0.67 18.92 20.45
CA GLY A 223 -0.79 18.90 20.41
C GLY A 223 -1.47 18.29 21.64
N PRO A 224 -2.80 18.07 21.60
CA PRO A 224 -3.55 17.39 22.66
C PRO A 224 -3.06 15.95 22.93
N ASN A 225 -2.28 15.37 22.03
CA ASN A 225 -1.71 14.04 22.15
C ASN A 225 -0.27 14.01 22.67
N ALA A 226 0.33 15.13 23.06
CA ALA A 226 1.75 15.23 23.44
C ALA A 226 2.17 14.20 24.50
N LYS A 227 1.35 14.00 25.54
CA LYS A 227 1.62 13.00 26.59
C LYS A 227 1.63 11.57 26.04
N LEU A 228 0.63 11.23 25.21
CA LEU A 228 0.52 9.91 24.59
C LEU A 228 1.66 9.69 23.57
N ALA A 229 2.06 10.74 22.86
CA ALA A 229 3.20 10.75 21.96
C ALA A 229 4.49 10.37 22.68
N LEU A 230 4.76 11.02 23.82
CA LEU A 230 5.92 10.74 24.66
C LEU A 230 5.90 9.31 25.25
N GLU A 231 4.74 8.87 25.74
CA GLU A 231 4.57 7.55 26.36
C GLU A 231 4.86 6.38 25.39
N HIS A 232 4.47 6.53 24.13
CA HIS A 232 4.62 5.48 23.11
C HIS A 232 5.70 5.77 22.07
N ALA A 233 6.59 6.74 22.34
CA ALA A 233 7.60 7.14 21.39
C ALA A 233 8.49 5.95 20.95
N ILE A 234 8.59 5.75 19.64
CA ILE A 234 9.46 4.75 19.03
C ILE A 234 10.69 5.48 18.50
N ALA A 235 11.75 5.50 19.29
CA ALA A 235 13.03 6.07 18.87
C ALA A 235 13.82 5.06 18.02
N ARG A 236 14.36 5.51 16.88
CA ARG A 236 15.17 4.69 15.96
C ARG A 236 16.25 3.81 16.65
N PRO A 237 17.09 4.34 17.58
CA PRO A 237 18.15 3.52 18.20
C PRO A 237 17.62 2.46 19.16
N ASP A 238 16.41 2.63 19.69
CA ASP A 238 15.88 1.82 20.80
C ASP A 238 14.88 0.75 20.33
N VAL A 239 14.64 0.65 19.03
CA VAL A 239 13.73 -0.36 18.48
C VAL A 239 14.32 -1.75 18.67
N ASP A 240 13.57 -2.60 19.38
CA ASP A 240 13.81 -4.03 19.43
C ASP A 240 13.58 -4.65 18.04
N MET A 241 14.67 -4.72 17.27
CA MET A 241 14.66 -5.29 15.93
C MET A 241 14.38 -6.79 15.93
N ALA A 242 14.65 -7.51 17.02
CA ALA A 242 14.35 -8.94 17.10
C ALA A 242 12.84 -9.18 17.20
N ALA A 243 12.17 -8.48 18.13
CA ALA A 243 10.71 -8.51 18.24
C ALA A 243 10.04 -8.02 16.94
N ARG A 244 10.57 -6.95 16.34
CA ARG A 244 10.07 -6.40 15.08
C ARG A 244 10.16 -7.42 13.94
N LYS A 245 11.29 -8.10 13.77
CA LYS A 245 11.48 -9.16 12.77
C LYS A 245 10.52 -10.33 13.01
N ALA A 246 10.23 -10.68 14.26
CA ALA A 246 9.26 -11.73 14.57
C ALA A 246 7.84 -11.36 14.07
N ILE A 247 7.40 -10.13 14.31
CA ILE A 247 6.12 -9.61 13.79
C ILE A 247 6.11 -9.65 12.26
N MET A 248 7.18 -9.16 11.62
CA MET A 248 7.31 -9.16 10.16
C MET A 248 7.22 -10.57 9.58
N ARG A 249 7.91 -11.57 10.16
CA ARG A 249 7.82 -12.97 9.70
C ARG A 249 6.41 -13.54 9.87
N ALA A 250 5.71 -13.19 10.94
CA ALA A 250 4.36 -13.68 11.22
C ALA A 250 3.26 -13.03 10.37
N ALA A 251 3.51 -11.82 9.84
CA ALA A 251 2.53 -11.07 9.07
C ALA A 251 2.19 -11.67 7.69
N TYR A 252 2.99 -12.63 7.22
CA TYR A 252 2.76 -13.30 5.95
C TYR A 252 3.15 -14.79 6.02
N PRO A 253 2.39 -15.72 5.39
CA PRO A 253 2.69 -17.16 5.48
C PRO A 253 4.09 -17.54 5.00
N VAL A 254 4.70 -16.71 4.17
CA VAL A 254 6.10 -16.81 3.77
C VAL A 254 6.87 -15.66 4.42
N GLY A 255 7.51 -15.95 5.56
CA GLY A 255 8.14 -14.93 6.40
C GLY A 255 9.13 -14.01 5.67
N ALA A 256 9.80 -14.50 4.62
CA ALA A 256 10.68 -13.70 3.77
C ALA A 256 9.96 -12.49 3.12
N TYR A 257 8.68 -12.60 2.75
CA TYR A 257 7.92 -11.48 2.18
C TYR A 257 7.52 -10.46 3.25
N GLY A 258 7.14 -10.92 4.43
CA GLY A 258 6.86 -10.02 5.55
C GLY A 258 8.12 -9.25 6.00
N LEU A 259 9.27 -9.94 6.06
CA LEU A 259 10.58 -9.29 6.24
C LEU A 259 10.88 -8.31 5.10
N SER A 260 10.64 -8.70 3.84
CA SER A 260 10.85 -7.82 2.67
C SER A 260 10.02 -6.54 2.75
N ALA A 261 8.73 -6.66 3.06
CA ALA A 261 7.80 -5.55 3.21
C ALA A 261 8.21 -4.64 4.39
N GLY A 262 8.50 -5.24 5.54
CA GLY A 262 8.95 -4.53 6.74
C GLY A 262 10.28 -3.80 6.56
N GLY A 263 11.27 -4.47 5.98
CA GLY A 263 12.56 -3.86 5.65
C GLY A 263 12.43 -2.72 4.64
N THR A 264 11.52 -2.85 3.67
CA THR A 264 11.20 -1.77 2.73
C THR A 264 10.51 -0.58 3.42
N ALA A 265 9.61 -0.84 4.37
CA ALA A 265 8.96 0.20 5.16
C ALA A 265 9.97 0.98 6.02
N LEU A 266 10.91 0.28 6.68
CA LEU A 266 12.03 0.88 7.40
C LEU A 266 12.90 1.74 6.48
N LEU A 267 13.15 1.28 5.25
CA LEU A 267 13.87 2.07 4.25
C LEU A 267 13.11 3.36 3.89
N TYR A 268 11.78 3.32 3.79
CA TYR A 268 10.97 4.50 3.51
C TYR A 268 10.94 5.50 4.67
N LEU A 269 11.01 5.04 5.93
CA LEU A 269 11.28 5.89 7.10
C LEU A 269 12.72 6.44 7.11
N GLY A 270 13.59 5.95 6.24
CA GLY A 270 15.00 6.32 6.20
C GLY A 270 15.85 5.65 7.28
N TRP A 271 15.33 4.61 7.94
CA TRP A 271 16.01 3.77 8.93
C TRP A 271 16.89 2.75 8.21
N ILE A 272 17.89 3.25 7.49
CA ILE A 272 18.60 2.50 6.45
C ILE A 272 19.35 1.29 7.01
N ASP A 273 20.03 1.41 8.15
CA ASP A 273 20.79 0.29 8.71
C ASP A 273 19.88 -0.82 9.22
N GLN A 274 18.77 -0.47 9.90
CA GLN A 274 17.73 -1.42 10.32
C GLN A 274 17.08 -2.09 9.09
N ALA A 275 16.79 -1.31 8.04
CA ALA A 275 16.26 -1.84 6.79
C ALA A 275 17.21 -2.85 6.16
N MET A 276 18.51 -2.55 6.10
CA MET A 276 19.52 -3.45 5.55
C MET A 276 19.64 -4.76 6.33
N ASP A 277 19.57 -4.71 7.65
CA ASP A 277 19.56 -5.89 8.52
C ASP A 277 18.36 -6.80 8.23
N VAL A 278 17.14 -6.24 8.21
CA VAL A 278 15.91 -6.99 7.90
C VAL A 278 15.90 -7.54 6.46
N LEU A 279 16.31 -6.72 5.48
CA LEU A 279 16.34 -7.10 4.07
C LEU A 279 17.44 -8.14 3.78
N GLY A 280 18.56 -8.07 4.49
CA GLY A 280 19.61 -9.09 4.46
C GLY A 280 19.08 -10.46 4.89
N GLU A 281 18.27 -10.49 5.93
CA GLU A 281 17.60 -11.73 6.35
C GLU A 281 16.52 -12.16 5.34
N ALA A 282 15.76 -11.22 4.77
CA ALA A 282 14.74 -11.53 3.77
C ALA A 282 15.34 -12.25 2.53
N VAL A 283 16.53 -11.83 2.06
CA VAL A 283 17.21 -12.49 0.93
C VAL A 283 17.88 -13.81 1.31
N GLN A 284 18.23 -14.01 2.58
CA GLN A 284 18.71 -15.31 3.08
C GLN A 284 17.56 -16.32 3.18
N ALA A 285 16.40 -15.88 3.69
CA ALA A 285 15.21 -16.71 3.84
C ALA A 285 14.60 -17.13 2.49
N ASP A 286 14.62 -16.25 1.49
CA ASP A 286 14.26 -16.60 0.11
C ASP A 286 15.21 -15.94 -0.91
N PRO A 287 16.29 -16.64 -1.31
CA PRO A 287 17.24 -16.14 -2.30
C PRO A 287 16.64 -15.92 -3.70
N ARG A 288 15.46 -16.47 -3.99
CA ARG A 288 14.75 -16.31 -5.27
C ARG A 288 13.78 -15.13 -5.27
N ASN A 289 13.65 -14.42 -4.14
CA ASN A 289 12.83 -13.22 -4.03
C ASN A 289 13.57 -12.01 -4.60
N ALA A 290 13.36 -11.76 -5.90
CA ALA A 290 13.94 -10.61 -6.59
C ALA A 290 13.53 -9.26 -5.96
N SER A 291 12.34 -9.14 -5.36
CA SER A 291 11.91 -7.90 -4.71
C SER A 291 12.74 -7.60 -3.46
N SER A 292 13.08 -8.62 -2.65
CA SER A 292 13.99 -8.46 -1.50
C SER A 292 15.39 -8.02 -1.92
N TRP A 293 15.93 -8.62 -3.00
CA TRP A 293 17.22 -8.19 -3.57
C TRP A 293 17.16 -6.74 -4.08
N ALA A 294 16.07 -6.34 -4.74
CA ALA A 294 15.90 -4.98 -5.21
C ALA A 294 15.87 -3.98 -4.04
N ALA A 295 15.08 -4.26 -3.01
CA ALA A 295 14.98 -3.43 -1.80
C ALA A 295 16.32 -3.32 -1.07
N LEU A 296 17.05 -4.44 -0.90
CA LEU A 296 18.38 -4.44 -0.28
C LEU A 296 19.37 -3.60 -1.10
N GLY A 297 19.33 -3.73 -2.44
CA GLY A 297 20.14 -2.90 -3.34
C GLY A 297 19.84 -1.41 -3.22
N PHE A 298 18.56 -1.04 -3.10
CA PHE A 298 18.16 0.34 -2.83
C PHE A 298 18.69 0.85 -1.49
N ALA A 299 18.64 0.03 -0.44
CA ALA A 299 19.14 0.39 0.88
C ALA A 299 20.66 0.67 0.85
N TYR A 300 21.45 -0.23 0.26
CA TYR A 300 22.88 -0.02 0.02
C TYR A 300 23.16 1.25 -0.81
N ALA A 301 22.43 1.46 -1.92
CA ALA A 301 22.64 2.63 -2.77
C ALA A 301 22.29 3.95 -2.04
N THR A 302 21.29 3.92 -1.16
CA THR A 302 20.88 5.06 -0.35
C THR A 302 21.95 5.40 0.68
N ARG A 303 22.42 4.42 1.46
CA ARG A 303 23.53 4.60 2.41
C ARG A 303 24.79 5.08 1.72
N ALA A 304 25.15 4.47 0.59
CA ALA A 304 26.29 4.87 -0.23
C ALA A 304 26.21 6.34 -0.67
N THR A 305 25.01 6.80 -1.04
CA THR A 305 24.79 8.20 -1.44
C THR A 305 24.95 9.16 -0.27
N GLN A 306 24.47 8.79 0.93
CA GLN A 306 24.67 9.59 2.15
C GLN A 306 26.15 9.64 2.54
N ARG A 307 26.82 8.49 2.57
CA ARG A 307 28.27 8.37 2.82
C ARG A 307 29.10 9.18 1.83
N ALA A 308 28.77 9.12 0.54
CA ALA A 308 29.47 9.89 -0.49
C ALA A 308 29.33 11.41 -0.28
N LYS A 309 28.17 11.89 0.16
CA LYS A 309 27.97 13.31 0.52
C LYS A 309 28.83 13.72 1.72
N ALA A 310 29.02 12.81 2.67
CA ALA A 310 29.88 12.99 3.84
C ALA A 310 31.37 12.69 3.56
N ALA A 311 31.76 12.46 2.31
CA ALA A 311 33.11 12.04 1.92
C ALA A 311 33.63 10.77 2.63
N ASP A 312 32.73 9.89 3.09
CA ASP A 312 33.07 8.63 3.75
C ASP A 312 33.60 7.60 2.72
N PRO A 313 34.81 7.03 2.93
CA PRO A 313 35.41 6.05 2.02
C PRO A 313 34.57 4.77 1.86
N GLY A 314 33.72 4.45 2.82
CA GLY A 314 32.78 3.31 2.78
C GLY A 314 31.72 3.42 1.69
N ALA A 315 31.52 4.60 1.09
CA ALA A 315 30.53 4.80 0.02
C ALA A 315 30.73 3.87 -1.18
N LEU A 316 31.98 3.67 -1.62
CA LEU A 316 32.29 2.81 -2.77
C LEU A 316 31.98 1.34 -2.48
N ALA A 317 32.23 0.88 -1.26
CA ALA A 317 31.92 -0.49 -0.85
C ALA A 317 30.40 -0.73 -0.88
N ASP A 318 29.60 0.21 -0.37
CA ASP A 318 28.15 0.10 -0.40
C ASP A 318 27.58 0.17 -1.83
N PHE A 319 28.12 1.04 -2.69
CA PHE A 319 27.70 1.05 -4.11
C PHE A 319 27.99 -0.28 -4.81
N ARG A 320 29.11 -0.95 -4.52
CA ARG A 320 29.40 -2.28 -5.06
C ARG A 320 28.37 -3.32 -4.59
N LYS A 321 28.06 -3.36 -3.29
CA LYS A 321 27.01 -4.23 -2.76
C LYS A 321 25.64 -3.95 -3.38
N ALA A 322 25.32 -2.69 -3.67
CA ALA A 322 24.11 -2.33 -4.40
C ALA A 322 24.10 -2.91 -5.82
N LEU A 323 25.22 -2.83 -6.56
CA LEU A 323 25.36 -3.44 -7.88
C LEU A 323 25.20 -4.95 -7.82
N ASP A 324 25.77 -5.62 -6.82
CA ASP A 324 25.62 -7.08 -6.65
C ASP A 324 24.15 -7.45 -6.44
N CYS A 325 23.44 -6.72 -5.58
CA CYS A 325 22.02 -6.92 -5.33
C CYS A 325 21.18 -6.73 -6.60
N PHE A 326 21.35 -5.62 -7.33
CA PHE A 326 20.63 -5.40 -8.58
C PHE A 326 21.02 -6.41 -9.67
N GLY A 327 22.27 -6.88 -9.68
CA GLY A 327 22.73 -7.96 -10.53
C GLY A 327 21.98 -9.27 -10.26
N LYS A 328 21.74 -9.61 -8.99
CA LYS A 328 20.88 -10.75 -8.61
C LYS A 328 19.44 -10.56 -9.11
N VAL A 329 18.89 -9.34 -9.05
CA VAL A 329 17.56 -9.06 -9.62
C VAL A 329 17.52 -9.36 -11.11
N VAL A 330 18.51 -8.87 -11.89
CA VAL A 330 18.58 -9.13 -13.34
C VAL A 330 18.80 -10.61 -13.65
N ALA A 331 19.58 -11.32 -12.83
CA ALA A 331 19.75 -12.77 -13.00
C ALA A 331 18.46 -13.56 -12.76
N LEU A 332 17.61 -13.11 -11.83
CA LEU A 332 16.30 -13.72 -11.55
C LEU A 332 15.21 -13.28 -12.53
N ARG A 333 15.30 -12.05 -13.04
CA ARG A 333 14.34 -11.39 -13.95
C ARG A 333 15.11 -10.59 -15.02
N PRO A 334 15.56 -11.23 -16.10
CA PRO A 334 16.38 -10.59 -17.13
C PRO A 334 15.73 -9.37 -17.79
N GLU A 335 14.41 -9.27 -17.76
CA GLU A 335 13.59 -8.20 -18.31
C GLU A 335 13.41 -6.99 -17.38
N ASP A 336 13.88 -7.05 -16.12
CA ASP A 336 13.67 -6.00 -15.13
C ASP A 336 14.39 -4.68 -15.51
N ARG A 337 13.62 -3.77 -16.12
CA ARG A 337 14.10 -2.46 -16.58
C ARG A 337 14.53 -1.56 -15.42
N LEU A 338 13.87 -1.68 -14.26
CA LEU A 338 14.17 -0.85 -13.09
C LEU A 338 15.55 -1.22 -12.52
N ALA A 339 15.83 -2.51 -12.35
CA ALA A 339 17.13 -2.99 -11.88
C ALA A 339 18.27 -2.57 -12.83
N LYS A 340 18.08 -2.70 -14.15
CA LYS A 340 19.05 -2.24 -15.16
C LYS A 340 19.31 -0.74 -15.06
N ARG A 341 18.26 0.08 -14.91
CA ARG A 341 18.38 1.53 -14.72
C ARG A 341 19.15 1.86 -13.43
N ASN A 342 18.87 1.16 -12.34
CA ASN A 342 19.57 1.36 -11.07
C ASN A 342 21.06 1.00 -11.18
N ILE A 343 21.41 -0.10 -11.86
CA ILE A 343 22.80 -0.48 -12.14
C ILE A 343 23.53 0.65 -12.89
N ALA A 344 22.92 1.18 -13.95
CA ALA A 344 23.50 2.28 -14.71
C ALA A 344 23.72 3.53 -13.83
N GLY A 345 22.72 3.91 -13.04
CA GLY A 345 22.80 5.04 -12.11
C GLY A 345 23.88 4.87 -11.04
N VAL A 346 24.01 3.68 -10.46
CA VAL A 346 25.06 3.38 -9.46
C VAL A 346 26.45 3.42 -10.10
N ARG A 347 26.63 2.84 -11.30
CA ARG A 347 27.91 2.91 -12.04
C ARG A 347 28.33 4.36 -12.30
N GLN A 348 27.40 5.21 -12.75
CA GLN A 348 27.67 6.64 -12.96
C GLN A 348 28.15 7.33 -11.68
N ARG A 349 27.53 7.04 -10.53
CA ARG A 349 27.94 7.60 -9.22
C ARG A 349 29.32 7.12 -8.79
N ILE A 350 29.65 5.83 -8.97
CA ILE A 350 30.99 5.29 -8.72
C ILE A 350 32.03 6.04 -9.57
N SER A 351 31.80 6.16 -10.88
CA SER A 351 32.72 6.86 -11.78
C SER A 351 32.92 8.32 -11.37
N ALA A 352 31.86 9.01 -10.93
CA ALA A 352 31.95 10.39 -10.45
C ALA A 352 32.81 10.52 -9.19
N ILE A 353 32.72 9.58 -8.23
CA ILE A 353 33.55 9.56 -7.02
C ILE A 353 35.02 9.33 -7.38
N LEU A 354 35.31 8.33 -8.22
CA LEU A 354 36.68 8.00 -8.63
C LEU A 354 37.34 9.17 -9.36
N LYS A 355 36.61 9.87 -10.24
CA LYS A 355 37.12 11.06 -10.95
C LYS A 355 37.50 12.20 -9.98
N ARG A 356 36.73 12.42 -8.91
CA ARG A 356 37.06 13.43 -7.89
C ARG A 356 38.32 13.05 -7.13
N GLN A 357 38.46 11.76 -6.78
CA GLN A 357 39.65 11.25 -6.09
C GLN A 357 40.92 11.36 -6.96
N SER A 358 40.83 11.09 -8.26
CA SER A 358 41.97 11.23 -9.18
C SER A 358 42.28 12.69 -9.56
N GLY A 359 41.27 13.55 -9.62
CA GLY A 359 41.41 14.96 -10.04
C GLY A 359 41.89 15.92 -8.94
N GLY A 360 41.78 15.52 -7.66
CA GLY A 360 42.32 16.27 -6.52
C GLY A 360 43.83 16.14 -6.33
N ALA A 361 44.48 15.23 -7.07
CA ALA A 361 45.93 15.08 -7.12
C ALA A 361 46.53 15.92 -8.25
N ARG A 362 46.24 17.23 -8.29
CA ARG A 362 47.11 18.16 -9.03
C ARG A 362 48.31 18.49 -8.12
N PRO A 363 49.55 18.35 -8.61
CA PRO A 363 50.77 18.51 -7.82
C PRO A 363 50.92 19.91 -7.24
#